data_AF-A0A934V099-F1
#
_entry.id   AF-A0A934V099-F1
#
_cell.length_a   1.000
_cell.length_b   1.000
_cell.length_c   1.000
_cell.angle_alpha   90.00
_cell.angle_beta   90.00
_cell.angle_gamma   90.00
#
_symmetry.space_group_name_H-M   'P 1'
#
loop_
_entity.id
_entity.type
_entity.pdbx_description
1 polymer ?
#
loop_
_entity_poly.entity_id
_entity_poly.type
_entity_poly.pdbx_seq_one_letter_code
_entity_poly.pdbx_strand_id
1 'polypeptide(L)'
;MARERTHAGVVDGSPVPEAVACSEPDAETAALARERLLLLAEAVDALSPRCREVFLMSRLDGLANGEIAARLGISRNMVEKHIIRALVHCRRCLDAAGK
;
A
#
# COMPACT_ATOMS: atom_id res chain seq x y z
N MET A 1 -26.88 -21.91 16.40
CA MET A 1 -25.85 -22.63 17.17
C MET A 1 -25.39 -23.83 16.35
N ALA A 2 -24.37 -23.65 15.51
CA ALA A 2 -23.61 -24.74 14.88
C ALA A 2 -22.47 -24.10 14.08
N ARG A 3 -21.22 -24.41 14.47
CA ARG A 3 -20.11 -24.84 13.61
C ARG A 3 -18.79 -24.68 14.35
N GLU A 4 -18.41 -25.76 15.04
CA GLU A 4 -17.02 -26.09 15.29
C GLU A 4 -16.29 -26.29 13.96
N ARG A 5 -15.04 -25.82 13.90
CA ARG A 5 -13.91 -26.42 13.16
C ARG A 5 -12.65 -25.60 13.44
N THR A 6 -12.03 -25.87 14.58
CA THR A 6 -10.62 -25.56 14.83
C THR A 6 -9.78 -26.39 13.87
N HIS A 7 -9.24 -25.77 12.83
CA HIS A 7 -8.20 -26.40 12.01
C HIS A 7 -6.86 -26.18 12.70
N ALA A 8 -6.48 -27.15 13.54
CA ALA A 8 -5.12 -27.33 14.02
C ALA A 8 -4.26 -27.78 12.84
N GLY A 9 -3.52 -26.85 12.24
CA GLY A 9 -2.45 -27.15 11.30
C GLY A 9 -1.14 -27.30 12.07
N VAL A 10 -0.69 -28.55 12.24
CA VAL A 10 0.70 -28.88 12.58
C VAL A 10 1.58 -28.27 11.49
N VAL A 11 2.37 -27.26 11.85
CA VAL A 11 3.48 -26.81 11.01
C VAL A 11 4.65 -27.73 11.30
N ASP A 12 4.91 -28.62 10.35
CA ASP A 12 6.08 -29.49 10.34
C ASP A 12 7.34 -28.62 10.29
N GLY A 13 8.27 -28.88 11.21
CA GLY A 13 9.46 -28.08 11.49
C GLY A 13 10.51 -28.17 10.41
N SER A 14 10.23 -27.63 9.23
CA SER A 14 11.23 -27.46 8.18
C SER A 14 12.24 -26.37 8.60
N PRO A 15 13.56 -26.60 8.50
CA PRO A 15 14.55 -25.58 8.83
C PRO A 15 14.33 -24.38 7.91
N VAL A 16 14.01 -23.25 8.51
CA VAL A 16 13.95 -21.96 7.83
C VAL A 16 15.34 -21.74 7.23
N PRO A 17 15.48 -21.67 5.88
CA PRO A 17 16.79 -21.47 5.28
C PRO A 17 17.42 -20.18 5.82
N GLU A 18 18.71 -20.29 6.12
CA GLU A 18 19.58 -19.27 6.69
C GLU A 18 19.30 -17.88 6.12
N ALA A 19 19.38 -16.90 7.03
CA ALA A 19 19.21 -15.47 6.82
C ALA A 19 19.50 -15.06 5.36
N VAL A 20 18.43 -14.70 4.65
CA VAL A 20 18.55 -13.99 3.38
C VAL A 20 19.34 -12.73 3.68
N ALA A 21 20.62 -12.70 3.30
CA ALA A 21 21.44 -11.51 3.42
C ALA A 21 20.71 -10.40 2.65
N CYS A 22 20.14 -9.44 3.38
CA CYS A 22 19.71 -8.18 2.79
C CYS A 22 20.98 -7.47 2.35
N SER A 23 21.47 -7.76 1.14
CA SER A 23 22.57 -6.99 0.56
C SER A 23 22.11 -5.54 0.48
N GLU A 24 22.81 -4.65 1.17
CA GLU A 24 22.53 -3.23 1.09
C GLU A 24 22.60 -2.81 -0.40
N PRO A 25 21.61 -2.02 -0.87
CA PRO A 25 21.69 -1.49 -2.23
C PRO A 25 22.94 -0.63 -2.35
N ASP A 26 23.61 -0.70 -3.50
CA ASP A 26 24.70 0.22 -3.80
C ASP A 26 24.22 1.69 -3.78
N ALA A 27 25.19 2.61 -3.77
CA ALA A 27 24.90 4.04 -3.64
C ALA A 27 24.00 4.58 -4.77
N GLU A 28 24.15 4.06 -5.99
CA GLU A 28 23.38 4.46 -7.17
C GLU A 28 21.92 4.01 -7.04
N THR A 29 21.72 2.73 -6.73
CA THR A 29 20.41 2.12 -6.49
C THR A 29 19.68 2.83 -5.34
N ALA A 30 20.39 3.11 -4.25
CA ALA A 30 19.83 3.84 -3.12
C ALA A 30 19.45 5.28 -3.49
N ALA A 31 20.22 5.96 -4.35
CA ALA A 31 19.89 7.30 -4.83
C ALA A 31 18.64 7.31 -5.71
N LEU A 32 18.56 6.39 -6.67
CA LEU A 32 17.38 6.23 -7.55
C LEU A 32 16.11 5.88 -6.76
N ALA A 33 16.23 5.05 -5.72
CA ALA A 33 15.11 4.73 -4.84
C ALA A 33 14.62 5.96 -4.07
N ARG A 34 15.54 6.77 -3.52
CA ARG A 34 15.21 8.02 -2.83
C ARG A 34 14.48 9.00 -3.75
N GLU A 35 14.99 9.19 -4.97
CA GLU A 35 14.36 10.07 -5.97
C GLU A 35 12.93 9.62 -6.30
N ARG A 36 12.74 8.32 -6.56
CA ARG A 36 11.40 7.76 -6.81
C ARG A 36 10.45 7.94 -5.62
N LEU A 37 10.94 7.82 -4.39
CA LEU A 37 10.14 8.03 -3.19
C LEU A 37 9.72 9.50 -3.04
N LEU A 38 10.62 10.45 -3.34
CA LEU A 38 10.29 11.88 -3.33
C LEU A 38 9.20 12.20 -4.36
N LEU A 39 9.34 11.70 -5.59
CA LEU A 39 8.32 11.88 -6.63
C LEU A 39 6.96 11.30 -6.25
N LEU A 40 6.95 10.12 -5.61
CA LEU A 40 5.72 9.52 -5.11
C LEU A 40 5.10 10.35 -3.98
N ALA A 41 5.90 10.88 -3.06
CA ALA A 41 5.43 11.73 -1.98
C ALA A 41 4.77 13.01 -2.52
N GLU A 42 5.42 13.68 -3.47
CA GLU A 42 4.86 14.86 -4.15
C GLU A 42 3.54 14.54 -4.87
N ALA A 43 3.48 13.40 -5.56
CA ALA A 43 2.26 12.96 -6.23
C ALA A 43 1.12 12.70 -5.23
N VAL A 44 1.42 12.11 -4.07
CA VAL A 44 0.42 11.90 -3.01
C VAL A 44 -0.05 13.23 -2.43
N ASP A 45 0.85 14.20 -2.27
CA ASP A 45 0.52 15.54 -1.75
C ASP A 45 -0.36 16.34 -2.70
N ALA A 46 -0.20 16.16 -4.01
CA ALA A 46 -1.00 16.77 -5.05
C ALA A 46 -2.43 16.19 -5.20
N LEU A 47 -2.74 15.07 -4.53
CA LEU A 47 -4.10 14.52 -4.50
C LEU A 47 -5.07 15.47 -3.78
N SER A 48 -6.34 15.43 -4.18
CA SER A 48 -7.38 16.12 -3.41
C SER A 48 -7.44 15.59 -1.98
N PRO A 49 -7.78 16.42 -0.96
CA PRO A 49 -7.70 16.03 0.44
C PRO A 49 -8.39 14.69 0.76
N ARG A 50 -9.60 14.49 0.21
CA ARG A 50 -10.36 13.26 0.42
C ARG A 50 -9.76 12.04 -0.26
N CYS A 51 -9.16 12.23 -1.43
CA CYS A 51 -8.50 11.17 -2.17
C CYS A 51 -7.21 10.74 -1.46
N ARG A 52 -6.44 11.72 -0.94
CA ARG A 52 -5.23 11.49 -0.15
C ARG A 52 -5.55 10.74 1.14
N GLU A 53 -6.54 11.20 1.90
CA GLU A 53 -6.96 10.57 3.16
C GLU A 53 -7.34 9.09 2.96
N VAL A 54 -8.20 8.80 1.98
CA VAL A 54 -8.58 7.41 1.65
C VAL A 54 -7.37 6.56 1.24
N PHE A 55 -6.47 7.12 0.42
CA PHE A 55 -5.29 6.41 -0.06
C PHE A 55 -4.33 6.07 1.08
N LEU A 56 -4.06 7.02 1.97
CA LEU A 56 -3.18 6.82 3.14
C LEU A 56 -3.77 5.81 4.11
N MET A 57 -5.08 5.89 4.41
CA MET A 57 -5.76 4.89 5.24
C MET A 57 -5.68 3.47 4.67
N SER A 58 -5.72 3.34 3.34
CA SER A 58 -5.59 2.03 2.69
C SER A 58 -4.16 1.51 2.65
N ARG A 59 -3.15 2.38 2.46
CA ARG A 59 -1.75 1.98 2.21
C ARG A 59 -0.86 1.99 3.43
N LEU A 60 -1.04 2.96 4.33
CA LEU A 60 -0.25 3.10 5.55
C LEU A 60 -0.92 2.42 6.73
N ASP A 61 -2.23 2.65 6.91
CA ASP A 61 -2.97 2.07 8.04
C ASP A 61 -3.48 0.64 7.74
N GLY A 62 -3.40 0.20 6.48
CA GLY A 62 -3.80 -1.16 6.06
C GLY A 62 -5.31 -1.45 6.16
N LEU A 63 -6.15 -0.41 6.25
CA LEU A 63 -7.59 -0.57 6.45
C LEU A 63 -8.29 -1.12 5.20
N ALA A 64 -9.27 -1.98 5.41
CA ALA A 64 -10.14 -2.45 4.36
C ALA A 64 -11.10 -1.34 3.89
N ASN A 65 -11.51 -1.37 2.62
CA ASN A 65 -12.41 -0.36 2.04
C ASN A 65 -13.71 -0.17 2.83
N GLY A 66 -14.22 -1.24 3.46
CA GLY A 66 -15.40 -1.17 4.32
C GLY A 66 -15.19 -0.38 5.61
N GLU A 67 -14.02 -0.51 6.24
CA GLU A 67 -13.67 0.23 7.44
C GLU A 67 -13.46 1.71 7.14
N ILE A 68 -12.81 2.01 6.01
CA ILE A 68 -12.64 3.38 5.52
C ILE A 68 -14.02 4.00 5.24
N ALA A 69 -14.90 3.27 4.54
CA ALA A 69 -16.26 3.72 4.24
C ALA A 69 -17.04 4.09 5.52
N ALA A 70 -16.98 3.23 6.55
CA ALA A 70 -17.62 3.47 7.83
C ALA A 70 -17.05 4.69 8.57
N ARG A 71 -15.72 4.83 8.64
CA ARG A 71 -15.04 5.98 9.28
C ARG A 71 -15.38 7.31 8.62
N LEU A 72 -15.47 7.27 7.29
CA LEU A 72 -15.62 8.47 6.46
C LEU A 72 -17.09 8.81 6.14
N GLY A 73 -18.04 7.94 6.51
CA GLY A 73 -19.47 8.13 6.22
C GLY A 73 -19.80 8.14 4.73
N ILE A 74 -19.04 7.39 3.91
CA ILE A 74 -19.22 7.29 2.46
C ILE A 74 -19.42 5.83 2.03
N SER A 75 -19.87 5.60 0.80
CA SER A 75 -20.05 4.23 0.30
C SER A 75 -18.71 3.55 -0.03
N ARG A 76 -18.66 2.22 0.06
CA ARG A 76 -17.50 1.41 -0.37
C ARG A 76 -17.09 1.70 -1.81
N ASN A 77 -18.06 1.88 -2.70
CA ASN A 77 -17.82 2.25 -4.10
C ASN A 77 -17.13 3.61 -4.23
N MET A 78 -17.48 4.59 -3.38
CA MET A 78 -16.79 5.88 -3.36
C MET A 78 -15.35 5.75 -2.87
N VAL A 79 -15.09 4.94 -1.84
CA VAL A 79 -13.73 4.61 -1.39
C VAL A 79 -12.91 4.01 -2.53
N GLU A 80 -13.44 3.01 -3.23
CA GLU A 80 -12.78 2.37 -4.38
C GLU A 80 -12.46 3.39 -5.49
N LYS A 81 -13.40 4.27 -5.82
CA LYS A 81 -13.18 5.35 -6.79
C LYS A 81 -12.07 6.29 -6.35
N HIS A 82 -12.00 6.65 -5.06
CA HIS A 82 -10.90 7.47 -4.54
C HIS A 82 -9.56 6.74 -4.65
N ILE A 83 -9.49 5.46 -4.29
CA ILE A 83 -8.26 4.65 -4.41
C ILE A 83 -7.79 4.58 -5.86
N ILE A 84 -8.69 4.29 -6.80
CA ILE A 84 -8.35 4.21 -8.23
C ILE A 84 -7.81 5.55 -8.74
N ARG A 85 -8.49 6.66 -8.39
CA ARG A 85 -8.03 8.01 -8.78
C ARG A 85 -6.65 8.33 -8.22
N ALA A 86 -6.38 7.97 -6.96
CA ALA A 86 -5.08 8.15 -6.34
C ALA A 86 -3.99 7.35 -7.09
N LEU A 87 -4.22 6.05 -7.32
CA LEU A 87 -3.27 5.19 -8.02
C LEU A 87 -2.96 5.67 -9.45
N VAL A 88 -3.99 6.07 -10.20
CA VAL A 88 -3.82 6.61 -11.55
C VAL A 88 -3.01 7.91 -11.53
N HIS A 89 -3.26 8.79 -10.56
CA HIS A 89 -2.50 10.02 -10.41
C HIS A 89 -1.03 9.74 -10.08
N CYS A 90 -0.77 8.94 -9.03
CA CYS A 90 0.60 8.58 -8.64
C CYS A 90 1.36 7.91 -9.79
N ARG A 91 0.70 7.00 -10.53
CA ARG A 91 1.32 6.35 -11.68
C ARG A 91 1.71 7.34 -12.78
N ARG A 92 0.83 8.28 -13.11
CA ARG A 92 1.10 9.31 -14.12
C ARG A 92 2.28 10.21 -13.73
N CYS A 93 2.39 10.59 -12.45
CA CYS A 93 3.51 11.39 -11.96
C CYS A 93 4.84 10.62 -12.08
N LEU A 94 4.85 9.34 -11.69
CA LEU A 94 6.05 8.50 -11.80
C LEU A 94 6.46 8.23 -13.26
N ASP A 95 5.49 7.99 -14.15
CA ASP A 95 5.77 7.77 -15.58
C ASP A 95 6.27 9.05 -16.28
N ALA A 96 5.85 10.24 -15.81
CA ALA A 96 6.30 11.52 -16.35
C ALA A 96 7.74 11.88 -15.94
N ALA A 97 8.17 11.47 -14.75
CA ALA A 97 9.52 11.72 -14.25
C ALA A 97 10.57 10.68 -14.73
N GLY A 98 10.13 9.53 -15.21
CA GLY A 98 11.00 8.50 -15.81
C GLY A 98 11.31 8.70 -17.30
N LYS A 99 10.94 9.86 -17.87
CA LYS A 99 11.22 10.25 -19.25
C LYS A 99 12.35 11.26 -19.34
#